data_AF-A0A1F9CMC9-F1
#
_entry.id   AF-A0A1F9CMC9-F1
#
_cell.length_a   1.000
_cell.length_b   1.000
_cell.length_c   1.000
_cell.angle_alpha   90.00
_cell.angle_beta   90.00
_cell.angle_gamma   90.00
#
_symmetry.space_group_name_H-M   'P 1'
#
loop_
_entity.id
_entity.type
_entity.pdbx_description
1 polymer ?
#
loop_
_entity_poly.entity_id
_entity_poly.type
_entity_poly.pdbx_seq_one_letter_code
_entity_poly.pdbx_strand_id
1 'polypeptide(L)' 'MQLIYKVVETSIVTDEVLERILNQWVQQGWAFDSINFVMRDASKRPAMAFVFFVREEDRPCPMIEE' A
#
# COMPACT_ATOMS: atom_id res chain seq x y z
N MET A 1 -11.11 -14.03 8.58
CA MET A 1 -9.88 -13.33 8.16
C MET A 1 -10.01 -12.89 6.71
N GLN A 2 -10.40 -11.64 6.50
CA GLN A 2 -10.42 -11.04 5.16
C GLN A 2 -9.20 -10.12 5.04
N LEU A 3 -8.29 -10.45 4.12
CA LEU A 3 -7.16 -9.60 3.78
C LEU A 3 -7.64 -8.47 2.87
N ILE A 4 -7.58 -7.24 3.38
CA ILE A 4 -7.88 -6.03 2.61
C ILE A 4 -6.56 -5.49 2.08
N TYR A 5 -6.43 -5.45 0.76
CA TYR A 5 -5.30 -4.83 0.09
C TYR A 5 -5.64 -3.40 -0.27
N LYS A 6 -4.71 -2.49 0.04
CA LYS A 6 -4.79 -1.09 -0.35
C LYS A 6 -3.54 -0.71 -1.13
N VAL A 7 -3.75 -0.15 -2.31
CA VAL A 7 -2.67 0.29 -3.19
C VAL A 7 -2.68 1.81 -3.24
N VAL A 8 -1.51 2.41 -3.06
CA VAL A 8 -1.32 3.86 -3.11
C VAL A 8 -0.32 4.16 -4.22
N GLU A 9 -0.78 4.83 -5.26
CA GLU A 9 0.07 5.30 -6.35
C GLU A 9 0.60 6.70 -6.05
N THR A 10 1.90 6.91 -6.27
CA THR A 10 2.53 8.23 -6.20
C THR A 10 3.40 8.45 -7.43
N SER A 11 3.25 9.61 -8.07
CA SER A 11 4.15 10.05 -9.16
C SER A 11 5.44 10.67 -8.63
N ILE A 12 5.53 10.94 -7.32
CA ILE A 12 6.69 11.54 -6.66
C ILE A 12 7.36 10.47 -5.82
N VAL A 13 8.50 9.98 -6.30
CA VAL A 13 9.30 8.92 -5.67
C VAL A 13 10.48 9.54 -4.92
N THR A 14 10.19 10.44 -3.98
CA THR A 14 11.19 10.96 -3.04
C THR A 14 11.06 10.26 -1.70
N ASP A 15 12.16 10.16 -0.96
CA ASP A 15 12.21 9.57 0.37
C ASP A 15 11.20 10.22 1.32
N GLU A 16 11.16 11.56 1.39
CA GLU A 16 10.19 12.30 2.22
C GLU A 16 8.72 11.97 1.92
N VAL A 17 8.37 11.79 0.64
CA VAL A 17 6.98 11.52 0.23
C VAL A 17 6.61 10.08 0.57
N LEU A 18 7.49 9.11 0.28
CA LEU A 18 7.28 7.72 0.68
C LEU A 18 7.15 7.59 2.19
N GLU A 19 8.04 8.21 2.96
CA GLU A 19 8.04 8.15 4.41
C GLU A 19 6.75 8.74 4.99
N ARG A 20 6.27 9.86 4.45
CA ARG A 20 4.98 10.45 4.84
C ARG A 20 3.82 9.52 4.55
N ILE A 21 3.78 8.93 3.36
CA ILE A 21 2.73 7.97 2.96
C ILE A 21 2.74 6.78 3.92
N LEU A 22 3.90 6.15 4.13
CA LEU A 22 4.08 5.03 5.04
C LEU A 22 3.62 5.38 6.45
N ASN A 23 4.11 6.49 7.02
CA ASN A 23 3.73 6.91 8.36
C ASN A 23 2.24 7.20 8.51
N GLN A 24 1.57 7.77 7.49
CA GLN A 24 0.13 7.99 7.54
C GLN A 24 -0.68 6.70 7.49
N TRP A 25 -0.28 5.71 6.69
CA TRP A 25 -0.99 4.44 6.58
C TRP A 25 -0.71 3.50 7.76
N VAL A 26 0.53 3.43 8.22
CA VAL A 26 0.91 2.67 9.42
C VAL A 26 0.20 3.23 10.66
N GLN A 27 0.10 4.55 10.81
CA GLN A 27 -0.69 5.17 11.89
C GLN A 27 -2.19 4.84 11.82
N GLN A 28 -2.73 4.56 10.64
CA GLN A 28 -4.12 4.12 10.45
C GLN A 28 -4.31 2.62 10.72
N GLY A 29 -3.26 1.90 11.12
CA GLY A 29 -3.31 0.46 11.38
C GLY A 29 -3.22 -0.40 10.13
N TRP A 30 -2.65 0.12 9.03
CA TRP A 30 -2.32 -0.67 7.85
C TRP A 30 -0.90 -1.23 7.97
N ALA A 31 -0.73 -2.51 7.67
CA ALA A 31 0.59 -3.11 7.57
C ALA A 31 1.19 -2.82 6.19
N PHE A 32 2.44 -2.38 6.16
CA PHE A 32 3.19 -2.26 4.91
C PHE A 32 3.54 -3.66 4.38
N ASP A 33 3.26 -3.90 3.10
CA ASP A 33 3.51 -5.18 2.44
C ASP A 33 4.69 -5.08 1.46
N SER A 34 4.57 -4.21 0.45
CA SER A 34 5.56 -4.11 -0.64
C SER A 34 5.52 -2.75 -1.32
N ILE A 35 6.60 -2.37 -2.00
CA ILE A 35 6.63 -1.19 -2.86
C ILE A 35 7.18 -1.54 -4.24
N ASN A 36 6.45 -1.17 -5.29
CA ASN A 36 6.83 -1.40 -6.67
C ASN A 36 7.12 -0.06 -7.35
N PHE A 37 8.37 0.11 -7.79
CA PHE A 37 8.79 1.30 -8.53
C PHE A 37 8.62 1.05 -10.03
N VAL A 38 7.81 1.88 -10.68
CA VAL A 38 7.66 1.88 -12.13
C VAL A 38 8.60 2.94 -12.72
N MET A 39 9.63 2.44 -13.39
CA MET A 39 10.54 3.26 -14.17
C MET A 39 9.90 3.56 -15.54
N ARG A 40 9.99 4.81 -16.01
CA ARG A 40 9.60 5.15 -17.38
C ARG A 40 10.84 5.09 -18.26
N ASP A 41 10.78 4.23 -19.28
CA ASP A 41 11.88 3.82 -20.17
C ASP A 41 12.70 4.97 -20.81
N ALA A 42 12.15 6.19 -20.85
CA ALA A 42 12.75 7.31 -21.58
C ALA A 42 13.59 8.30 -20.74
N SER A 43 13.67 8.20 -19.41
CA SER A 43 14.47 9.16 -18.63
C SER A 43 14.84 8.61 -17.26
N LYS A 44 16.06 8.93 -16.80
CA LYS A 44 16.71 8.51 -15.55
C LYS A 44 16.00 8.92 -14.24
N ARG A 45 14.67 9.10 -14.26
CA ARG A 45 13.86 9.45 -13.09
C ARG A 45 12.73 8.44 -12.95
N PRO A 46 12.60 7.74 -11.80
CA PRO A 46 11.47 6.86 -11.54
C PRO A 46 10.17 7.67 -11.66
N ALA A 47 9.22 7.18 -12.45
CA ALA A 47 8.04 7.96 -12.84
C ALA A 47 6.83 7.70 -11.94
N MET A 48 6.79 6.56 -11.27
CA MET A 48 5.68 6.19 -10.39
C MET A 48 6.13 5.13 -9.39
N ALA A 49 5.54 5.15 -8.20
CA ALA A 49 5.69 4.08 -7.20
C ALA A 49 4.30 3.64 -6.72
N PHE A 50 4.14 2.34 -6.55
CA PHE A 50 2.95 1.71 -5.99
C PHE A 50 3.31 1.12 -4.64
N VAL A 51 2.70 1.66 -3.59
CA VAL A 51 2.87 1.18 -2.22
C VAL A 51 1.68 0.27 -1.89
N PHE A 52 1.98 -0.98 -1.54
CA PHE A 52 1.01 -1.99 -1.16
C PHE A 52 0.92 -2.04 0.36
N PHE A 53 -0.31 -1.94 0.84
CA PHE A 53 -0.67 -2.06 2.23
C PHE A 53 -1.66 -3.20 2.39
N VAL A 54 -1.52 -3.95 3.47
CA VAL A 54 -2.42 -5.04 3.84
C VAL A 54 -3.02 -4.74 5.19
N ARG A 55 -4.30 -5.08 5.35
CA ARG A 55 -4.97 -5.07 6.63
C ARG A 55 -5.75 -6.35 6.78
N GLU A 56 -5.45 -7.09 7.84
CA GLU A 56 -6.26 -8.21 8.25
C GLU A 56 -7.47 -7.66 8.98
N GLU A 57 -8.63 -7.70 8.33
CA GLU A 57 -9.89 -7.44 9.02
C GLU A 57 -10.42 -8.77 9.53
N ASP A 58 -10.54 -8.88 10.85
CA ASP A 58 -11.33 -9.92 11.48
C ASP A 58 -12.80 -9.60 11.27
N ARG A 59 -13.27 -9.74 10.03
CA ARG A 59 -14.66 -10.06 9.83
C ARG A 59 -14.74 -11.58 10.07
N PRO A 60 -15.31 -12.05 11.19
CA PRO A 60 -15.76 -13.43 11.24
C PRO A 60 -16.71 -13.57 10.05
N CYS A 61 -16.41 -14.50 9.14
CA CYS A 61 -17.45 -14.97 8.24
C CYS A 61 -18.62 -15.34 9.14
N PRO A 62 -19.82 -14.75 8.98
CA PRO A 62 -20.97 -15.29 9.65
C PRO A 62 -21.04 -16.75 9.20
N MET A 63 -20.84 -17.65 10.15
CA MET A 63 -21.22 -19.04 9.99
C MET A 63 -22.69 -18.98 9.58
N ILE A 64 -22.95 -19.32 8.32
CA ILE A 64 -24.32 -19.54 7.87
C ILE A 64 -24.67 -20.89 8.51
N GLU A 65 -25.13 -20.84 9.76
CA GLU A 65 -25.81 -21.95 10.40
C GLU A 65 -27.27 -21.94 9.94
N GLU A 66 -27.61 -23.04 9.25
CA GLU A 66 -28.93 -23.58 8.86
C GLU A 66 -29.63 -23.03 7.62
#